data_AF-A0A9P0EXG5-F1
#
_entry.id   AF-A0A9P0EXG5-F1
#
_cell.length_a   1.000
_cell.length_b   1.000
_cell.length_c   1.000
_cell.angle_alpha   90.00
_cell.angle_beta   90.00
_cell.angle_gamma   90.00
#
_symmetry.space_group_name_H-M   'P 1'
#
loop_
_entity.id
_entity.type
_entity.pdbx_description
1 polymer ?
#
loop_
_entity_poly.entity_id
_entity_poly.type
_entity_poly.pdbx_seq_one_letter_code
_entity_poly.pdbx_strand_id
1 'polypeptide(L)'
;MGSAICAFTLEDIDRAFAGKFKEQATSSSAWLPVLSNRVPEPRPGECVNDTATLPDTVLNFIRSHPLMDEAVGHRDHRPVFYKRDVLFTHLVVDTLSYDVFGHVLDYTVYYAGTNTGQVYKVVQWYNDDGEPFSSLLDIFDHKSLYVASDDRIRQIELVMCNRRYDNCLRCVHDPYCGWDKDSNTCKAYEPGGDKYISTSESGLVVVAVAESDAGRYDCQLGGALLCTFNLTVDAHRCAPPGKNADYHKVYSDWCHEFQKYKHAMKTWEKKQAQCSSRQNDTSLLNQNSHPNDIFRNSID
;
A
#
# COMPACT_ATOMS: atom_id res chain seq x y z
N MET A 1 -3.42 31.69 -10.31
CA MET A 1 -4.54 30.74 -10.50
C MET A 1 -4.14 29.39 -9.90
N GLY A 2 -4.92 28.32 -10.01
CA GLY A 2 -4.49 27.01 -9.53
C GLY A 2 -5.43 25.88 -9.94
N SER A 3 -4.94 24.65 -9.85
CA SER A 3 -5.69 23.43 -10.17
C SER A 3 -5.48 22.36 -9.10
N ALA A 4 -6.43 21.46 -8.99
CA ALA A 4 -6.41 20.33 -8.07
C ALA A 4 -6.94 19.06 -8.76
N ILE A 5 -6.48 17.91 -8.28
CA ILE A 5 -7.00 16.58 -8.60
C ILE A 5 -7.72 16.10 -7.36
N CYS A 6 -9.01 15.77 -7.47
CA CYS A 6 -9.82 15.18 -6.40
C CYS A 6 -10.36 13.83 -6.85
N ALA A 7 -10.44 12.88 -5.92
CA ALA A 7 -11.16 11.63 -6.11
C ALA A 7 -12.50 11.70 -5.36
N PHE A 8 -13.50 10.96 -5.83
CA PHE A 8 -14.83 10.85 -5.23
C PHE A 8 -15.24 9.38 -5.28
N THR A 9 -15.86 8.85 -4.24
CA THR A 9 -16.42 7.49 -4.30
C THR A 9 -17.86 7.53 -4.80
N LEU A 10 -18.35 6.42 -5.38
CA LEU A 10 -19.77 6.30 -5.73
C LEU A 10 -20.65 6.37 -4.47
N GLU A 11 -20.19 5.83 -3.34
CA GLU A 11 -20.90 5.91 -2.07
C GLU A 11 -21.10 7.37 -1.61
N ASP A 12 -20.09 8.23 -1.76
CA ASP A 12 -20.20 9.67 -1.43
C ASP A 12 -21.19 10.40 -2.33
N ILE A 13 -21.28 10.00 -3.60
CA ILE A 13 -22.23 10.54 -4.59
C ILE A 13 -23.65 10.10 -4.25
N ASP A 14 -23.86 8.80 -4.02
CA ASP A 14 -25.15 8.23 -3.64
C ASP A 14 -25.65 8.81 -2.31
N ARG A 15 -24.74 9.01 -1.34
CA ARG A 15 -25.05 9.65 -0.05
C ARG A 15 -25.55 11.09 -0.21
N ALA A 16 -24.98 11.85 -1.15
CA ALA A 16 -25.45 13.20 -1.46
C ALA A 16 -26.87 13.19 -2.08
N PHE A 17 -27.16 12.25 -2.99
CA PHE A 17 -28.52 12.08 -3.55
C PHE A 17 -29.53 11.52 -2.53
N ALA A 18 -29.07 10.74 -1.55
CA ALA A 18 -29.86 10.32 -0.38
C ALA A 18 -30.03 11.42 0.68
N GLY A 19 -29.29 12.53 0.58
CA GLY A 19 -29.33 13.69 1.46
C GLY A 19 -30.61 14.54 1.35
N LYS A 20 -30.56 15.78 1.83
CA LYS A 20 -31.70 16.73 1.73
C LYS A 20 -31.66 17.47 0.40
N PHE A 21 -32.83 17.83 -0.13
CA PHE A 21 -32.94 18.78 -1.24
C PHE A 21 -32.67 20.21 -0.77
N LYS A 22 -32.24 21.09 -1.68
CA LYS A 22 -32.05 22.52 -1.44
C LYS A 22 -33.22 23.31 -2.03
N GLU A 23 -33.85 24.19 -1.25
CA GLU A 23 -34.89 25.11 -1.74
C GLU A 23 -34.47 26.58 -1.59
N GLN A 24 -34.98 27.43 -2.49
CA GLN A 24 -34.94 28.88 -2.38
C GLN A 24 -36.38 29.41 -2.45
N ALA A 25 -36.96 29.78 -1.30
CA ALA A 25 -38.40 30.10 -1.23
C ALA A 25 -38.82 31.31 -2.09
N THR A 26 -37.90 32.25 -2.33
CA THR A 26 -38.03 33.37 -3.28
C THR A 26 -36.67 33.63 -3.91
N SER A 27 -36.62 34.34 -5.04
CA SER A 27 -35.35 34.72 -5.70
C SER A 27 -34.39 35.53 -4.81
N SER A 28 -34.90 36.20 -3.77
CA SER A 28 -34.13 36.94 -2.77
C SER A 28 -33.87 36.18 -1.46
N SER A 29 -34.44 34.98 -1.28
CA SER A 29 -34.27 34.19 -0.06
C SER A 29 -32.91 33.50 -0.01
N ALA A 30 -32.45 33.14 1.18
CA ALA A 30 -31.34 32.19 1.33
C ALA A 30 -31.73 30.81 0.77
N TRP A 31 -30.73 30.05 0.31
CA TRP A 31 -30.87 28.63 -0.02
C TRP A 31 -30.79 27.82 1.28
N LEU A 32 -31.79 26.99 1.54
CA LEU A 32 -31.93 26.22 2.77
C LEU A 32 -32.28 24.75 2.46
N PRO A 33 -31.95 23.80 3.37
CA PRO A 33 -32.39 22.42 3.25
C PRO A 33 -33.92 22.30 3.38
N VAL A 34 -34.52 21.55 2.47
CA VAL A 34 -35.91 21.09 2.57
C VAL A 34 -36.04 20.13 3.75
N LEU A 35 -37.06 20.32 4.58
CA LEU A 35 -37.40 19.40 5.67
C LEU A 35 -37.96 18.09 5.10
N SER A 36 -37.53 16.94 5.64
CA SER A 36 -37.91 15.62 5.11
C SER A 36 -39.43 15.38 5.04
N ASN A 37 -40.22 16.01 5.92
CA ASN A 37 -41.68 15.93 5.89
C ASN A 37 -42.36 16.73 4.76
N ARG A 38 -41.60 17.50 3.97
CA ARG A 38 -42.05 18.18 2.76
C ARG A 38 -41.62 17.47 1.47
N VAL A 39 -40.83 16.40 1.58
CA VAL A 39 -40.48 15.54 0.45
C VAL A 39 -41.65 14.57 0.21
N PRO A 40 -42.18 14.46 -1.02
CA PRO A 40 -43.28 13.54 -1.33
C PRO A 40 -42.78 12.10 -1.46
N GLU A 41 -43.71 11.14 -1.41
CA GLU A 41 -43.44 9.72 -1.66
C GLU A 41 -44.09 9.24 -2.99
N PRO A 42 -43.46 8.32 -3.75
CA PRO A 42 -42.11 7.79 -3.54
C PRO A 42 -41.04 8.89 -3.67
N ARG A 43 -39.94 8.74 -2.93
CA ARG A 43 -38.86 9.72 -2.87
C ARG A 43 -38.42 10.17 -4.29
N PRO A 44 -38.42 11.49 -4.59
CA PRO A 44 -38.03 11.98 -5.89
C PRO A 44 -36.57 11.63 -6.22
N GLY A 45 -36.35 11.12 -7.44
CA GLY A 45 -35.02 10.72 -7.92
C GLY A 45 -34.71 9.23 -7.77
N GLU A 46 -35.51 8.47 -7.03
CA GLU A 46 -35.37 7.01 -6.96
C GLU A 46 -35.89 6.30 -8.23
N CYS A 47 -35.27 5.16 -8.55
CA CYS A 47 -35.64 4.35 -9.71
C CYS A 47 -36.94 3.57 -9.43
N VAL A 48 -37.97 3.81 -10.26
CA VAL A 48 -39.23 3.06 -10.26
C VAL A 48 -39.45 2.33 -11.58
N ASN A 49 -40.28 1.28 -11.58
CA ASN A 49 -40.53 0.44 -12.76
C ASN A 49 -41.10 1.20 -13.96
N ASP A 50 -41.96 2.21 -13.72
CA ASP A 50 -42.50 3.09 -14.75
C ASP A 50 -42.66 4.52 -14.20
N THR A 51 -41.84 5.43 -14.71
CA THR A 51 -41.84 6.84 -14.28
C THR A 51 -43.09 7.60 -14.71
N ALA A 52 -43.85 7.12 -15.69
CA ALA A 52 -45.13 7.71 -16.08
C ALA A 52 -46.25 7.49 -15.05
N THR A 53 -46.04 6.58 -14.07
CA THR A 53 -46.97 6.32 -12.97
C THR A 53 -46.72 7.21 -11.74
N LEU A 54 -45.66 8.04 -11.75
CA LEU A 54 -45.32 8.90 -10.61
C LEU A 54 -46.37 10.01 -10.40
N PRO A 55 -46.75 10.32 -9.15
CA PRO A 55 -47.66 11.43 -8.86
C PRO A 55 -47.10 12.79 -9.31
N ASP A 56 -47.98 13.68 -9.77
CA ASP A 56 -47.65 15.07 -10.11
C ASP A 56 -46.93 15.82 -8.98
N THR A 57 -47.16 15.44 -7.72
CA THR A 57 -46.46 16.01 -6.56
C THR A 57 -44.97 15.69 -6.59
N VAL A 58 -44.59 14.45 -6.91
CA VAL A 58 -43.19 14.00 -7.05
C VAL A 58 -42.54 14.69 -8.26
N LEU A 59 -43.24 14.70 -9.40
CA LEU A 59 -42.75 15.29 -10.66
C LEU A 59 -42.56 16.81 -10.56
N ASN A 60 -43.49 17.53 -9.93
CA ASN A 60 -43.33 18.98 -9.70
C ASN A 60 -42.29 19.28 -8.62
N PHE A 61 -42.13 18.42 -7.61
CA PHE A 61 -41.10 18.58 -6.59
C PHE A 61 -39.70 18.49 -7.21
N ILE A 62 -39.36 17.41 -7.93
CA ILE A 62 -38.01 17.25 -8.52
C ILE A 62 -37.71 18.33 -9.56
N ARG A 63 -38.71 18.78 -10.32
CA ARG A 63 -38.55 19.90 -11.29
C ARG A 63 -38.24 21.24 -10.61
N SER A 64 -38.71 21.45 -9.38
CA SER A 64 -38.43 22.67 -8.60
C SER A 64 -37.24 22.54 -7.65
N HIS A 65 -36.81 21.31 -7.34
CA HIS A 65 -35.70 21.00 -6.42
C HIS A 65 -34.67 20.06 -7.07
N PRO A 66 -34.01 20.45 -8.18
CA PRO A 66 -32.99 19.61 -8.84
C PRO A 66 -31.63 19.60 -8.12
N LEU A 67 -31.46 20.41 -7.07
CA LEU A 67 -30.18 20.60 -6.35
C LEU A 67 -30.25 19.98 -4.95
N MET A 68 -29.25 19.19 -4.59
CA MET A 68 -29.07 18.67 -3.23
C MET A 68 -28.46 19.74 -2.30
N ASP A 69 -28.76 19.67 -1.02
CA ASP A 69 -28.26 20.63 -0.03
C ASP A 69 -26.77 20.43 0.27
N GLU A 70 -26.36 19.17 0.41
CA GLU A 70 -24.98 18.75 0.65
C GLU A 70 -24.22 18.59 -0.67
N ALA A 71 -22.95 19.01 -0.67
CA ALA A 71 -22.04 18.75 -1.77
C ALA A 71 -21.39 17.36 -1.60
N VAL A 72 -21.08 16.70 -2.72
CA VAL A 72 -20.33 15.43 -2.71
C VAL A 72 -18.95 15.68 -2.09
N GLY A 73 -18.66 15.00 -0.98
CA GLY A 73 -17.34 15.03 -0.36
C GLY A 73 -16.31 14.32 -1.23
N HIS A 74 -15.13 14.92 -1.41
CA HIS A 74 -13.99 14.22 -2.00
C HIS A 74 -13.47 13.13 -1.04
N ARG A 75 -13.02 12.02 -1.62
CA ARG A 75 -12.34 10.92 -0.91
C ARG A 75 -11.23 11.49 -0.04
N ASP A 76 -11.00 10.87 1.12
CA ASP A 76 -9.91 11.21 2.03
C ASP A 76 -9.98 12.63 2.66
N HIS A 77 -11.07 13.37 2.43
CA HIS A 77 -11.26 14.76 2.86
C HIS A 77 -10.17 15.75 2.41
N ARG A 78 -9.42 15.43 1.34
CA ARG A 78 -8.41 16.31 0.72
C ARG A 78 -8.24 16.06 -0.77
N PRO A 79 -7.75 17.04 -1.56
CA PRO A 79 -7.29 16.78 -2.92
C PRO A 79 -6.13 15.77 -2.93
N VAL A 80 -6.12 14.91 -3.95
CA VAL A 80 -4.99 14.01 -4.26
C VAL A 80 -3.74 14.83 -4.59
N PHE A 81 -3.89 15.92 -5.36
CA PHE A 81 -2.79 16.82 -5.67
C PHE A 81 -3.33 18.23 -5.95
N TYR A 82 -2.52 19.25 -5.71
CA TYR A 82 -2.85 20.62 -6.09
C TYR A 82 -1.60 21.42 -6.45
N LYS A 83 -1.75 22.37 -7.38
CA LYS A 83 -0.65 23.24 -7.81
C LYS A 83 -1.17 24.64 -8.12
N ARG A 84 -0.46 25.66 -7.63
CA ARG A 84 -0.67 27.06 -8.02
C ARG A 84 -0.05 27.32 -9.38
N ASP A 85 -0.66 28.23 -10.12
CA ASP A 85 -0.20 28.79 -11.40
C ASP A 85 0.01 27.76 -12.52
N VAL A 86 -0.74 26.66 -12.42
CA VAL A 86 -0.90 25.61 -13.42
C VAL A 86 -2.40 25.40 -13.65
N LEU A 87 -2.80 25.18 -14.91
CA LEU A 87 -4.17 24.85 -15.30
C LEU A 87 -4.22 23.42 -15.84
N PHE A 88 -4.75 22.48 -15.05
CA PHE A 88 -5.07 21.13 -15.53
C PHE A 88 -6.31 21.16 -16.42
N THR A 89 -6.32 20.30 -17.44
CA THR A 89 -7.33 20.28 -18.51
C THR A 89 -7.86 18.88 -18.79
N HIS A 90 -6.97 17.89 -18.74
CA HIS A 90 -7.27 16.49 -19.02
C HIS A 90 -6.62 15.62 -17.94
N LEU A 91 -7.26 14.50 -17.60
CA LEU A 91 -6.78 13.56 -16.59
C LEU A 91 -6.96 12.14 -17.10
N VAL A 92 -5.90 11.34 -17.02
CA VAL A 92 -5.96 9.88 -17.17
C VAL A 92 -5.41 9.27 -15.90
N VAL A 93 -5.98 8.14 -15.48
CA VAL A 93 -5.60 7.44 -14.24
C VAL A 93 -5.31 5.99 -14.58
N ASP A 94 -4.27 5.45 -13.97
CA ASP A 94 -3.89 4.04 -14.00
C ASP A 94 -3.78 3.51 -12.56
N THR A 95 -4.02 2.21 -12.37
CA THR A 95 -4.02 1.56 -11.06
C THR A 95 -3.14 0.33 -11.10
N LEU A 96 -2.11 0.33 -10.27
CA LEU A 96 -1.12 -0.73 -10.17
C LEU A 96 -1.28 -1.41 -8.81
N SER A 97 -1.27 -2.75 -8.83
CA SER A 97 -1.30 -3.57 -7.62
C SER A 97 -0.17 -4.58 -7.72
N TYR A 98 0.72 -4.56 -6.74
CA TYR A 98 1.88 -5.44 -6.69
C TYR A 98 1.82 -6.34 -5.46
N ASP A 99 1.78 -7.66 -5.67
CA ASP A 99 2.09 -8.60 -4.60
C ASP A 99 3.60 -8.60 -4.38
N VAL A 100 4.02 -7.98 -3.28
CA VAL A 100 5.40 -7.99 -2.80
C VAL A 100 5.44 -8.80 -1.52
N PHE A 101 5.76 -10.08 -1.68
CA PHE A 101 5.98 -11.02 -0.58
C PHE A 101 4.73 -11.29 0.28
N GLY A 102 3.55 -11.33 -0.34
CA GLY A 102 2.25 -11.49 0.33
C GLY A 102 1.64 -10.19 0.83
N HIS A 103 2.35 -9.05 0.66
CA HIS A 103 1.81 -7.72 0.90
C HIS A 103 1.38 -7.10 -0.43
N VAL A 104 0.10 -6.72 -0.52
CA VAL A 104 -0.44 -6.04 -1.70
C VAL A 104 -0.13 -4.54 -1.58
N LEU A 105 0.66 -4.02 -2.51
CA LEU A 105 0.99 -2.61 -2.62
C LEU A 105 0.19 -1.98 -3.76
N ASP A 106 -0.81 -1.17 -3.40
CA ASP A 106 -1.68 -0.48 -4.36
C ASP A 106 -1.22 0.97 -4.60
N TYR A 107 -0.99 1.29 -5.87
CA TYR A 107 -0.62 2.62 -6.36
C TYR A 107 -1.63 3.11 -7.40
N THR A 108 -2.10 4.35 -7.26
CA THR A 108 -2.90 5.03 -8.29
C THR A 108 -2.06 6.12 -8.92
N VAL A 109 -1.85 6.07 -10.24
CA VAL A 109 -1.02 7.03 -10.98
C VAL A 109 -1.90 7.92 -11.85
N TYR A 110 -1.80 9.22 -11.63
CA TYR A 110 -2.55 10.26 -12.31
C TYR A 110 -1.66 11.00 -13.30
N TYR A 111 -2.12 11.12 -14.54
CA TYR A 111 -1.47 11.87 -15.61
C TYR A 111 -2.33 13.09 -15.93
N ALA A 112 -1.99 14.24 -15.34
CA ALA A 112 -2.74 15.49 -15.49
C ALA A 112 -2.13 16.38 -16.59
N GLY A 113 -2.80 16.47 -17.73
CA GLY A 113 -2.42 17.31 -18.86
C GLY A 113 -2.81 18.77 -18.65
N THR A 114 -1.94 19.70 -19.02
CA THR A 114 -2.10 21.15 -18.84
C THR A 114 -2.41 21.89 -20.14
N ASN A 115 -2.92 23.11 -20.03
CA ASN A 115 -3.13 24.00 -21.18
C ASN A 115 -1.82 24.45 -21.87
N THR A 116 -0.65 24.27 -21.23
CA THR A 116 0.68 24.52 -21.82
C THR A 116 1.26 23.29 -22.51
N GLY A 117 0.56 22.15 -22.50
CA GLY A 117 0.99 20.88 -23.10
C GLY A 117 1.84 19.99 -22.19
N GLN A 118 2.19 20.45 -20.99
CA GLN A 118 2.91 19.66 -19.99
C GLN A 118 1.98 18.63 -19.33
N VAL A 119 2.50 17.45 -18.98
CA VAL A 119 1.78 16.40 -18.26
C VAL A 119 2.44 16.15 -16.91
N TYR A 120 1.67 16.29 -15.83
CA TYR A 120 2.11 16.04 -14.46
C TYR A 120 1.80 14.59 -14.08
N LYS A 121 2.83 13.80 -13.77
CA LYS A 121 2.69 12.42 -13.26
C LYS A 121 2.71 12.44 -11.75
N VAL A 122 1.56 12.17 -11.14
CA VAL A 122 1.38 12.09 -9.68
C VAL A 122 1.07 10.65 -9.31
N VAL A 123 1.70 10.13 -8.25
CA VAL A 123 1.28 8.85 -7.63
C VAL A 123 0.55 9.12 -6.33
N GLN A 124 -0.47 8.31 -6.04
CA GLN A 124 -1.10 8.17 -4.74
C GLN A 124 -0.93 6.72 -4.26
N TRP A 125 -0.67 6.53 -2.96
CA TRP A 125 -0.66 5.24 -2.28
C TRP A 125 -1.21 5.40 -0.87
N TYR A 126 -1.41 4.29 -0.17
CA TYR A 126 -1.85 4.26 1.22
C TYR A 126 -0.76 3.60 2.08
N ASN A 127 -0.63 4.02 3.35
CA ASN A 127 0.16 3.27 4.33
C ASN A 127 -0.70 2.17 5.01
N ASP A 128 -0.08 1.38 5.88
CA ASP A 128 -0.75 0.29 6.61
C ASP A 128 -1.90 0.79 7.52
N ASP A 129 -1.87 2.06 7.95
CA ASP A 129 -2.92 2.72 8.74
C ASP A 129 -4.10 3.23 7.87
N GLY A 130 -4.03 3.11 6.54
CA GLY A 130 -5.04 3.62 5.61
C GLY A 130 -4.96 5.13 5.37
N GLU A 131 -3.86 5.80 5.73
CA GLU A 131 -3.62 7.20 5.40
C GLU A 131 -3.13 7.36 3.94
N PRO A 132 -3.74 8.25 3.13
CA PRO A 132 -3.34 8.49 1.75
C PRO A 132 -2.15 9.44 1.65
N PHE A 133 -1.13 8.99 0.93
CA PHE A 133 0.03 9.79 0.53
C PHE A 133 0.01 10.03 -0.97
N SER A 134 0.49 11.20 -1.39
CA SER A 134 0.62 11.52 -2.81
C SER A 134 1.87 12.34 -3.08
N SER A 135 2.45 12.15 -4.26
CA SER A 135 3.67 12.84 -4.68
C SER A 135 3.70 13.08 -6.18
N LEU A 136 4.29 14.20 -6.58
CA LEU A 136 4.63 14.48 -7.97
C LEU A 136 5.91 13.72 -8.32
N LEU A 137 5.79 12.70 -9.16
CA LEU A 137 6.93 11.93 -9.66
C LEU A 137 7.68 12.69 -10.75
N ASP A 138 6.93 13.27 -11.69
CA ASP A 138 7.54 13.89 -12.86
C ASP A 138 6.65 14.92 -13.56
N ILE A 139 7.27 15.74 -14.39
CA ILE A 139 6.61 16.61 -15.36
C ILE A 139 7.19 16.29 -16.74
N PHE A 140 6.35 15.86 -17.66
CA PHE A 140 6.70 15.61 -19.06
C PHE A 140 6.33 16.82 -19.91
N ASP A 141 7.28 17.41 -20.63
CA ASP A 141 6.95 18.46 -21.58
C ASP A 141 6.36 17.89 -22.88
N HIS A 142 6.85 16.75 -23.40
CA HIS A 142 6.45 16.27 -24.74
C HIS A 142 6.45 14.73 -25.02
N LYS A 143 6.66 13.83 -24.05
CA LYS A 143 6.74 12.36 -24.30
C LYS A 143 6.21 11.56 -23.10
N SER A 144 4.95 11.06 -23.12
CA SER A 144 4.37 10.23 -22.01
C SER A 144 2.83 10.07 -21.82
N LEU A 145 1.99 9.83 -22.85
CA LEU A 145 0.55 9.40 -22.85
C LEU A 145 0.00 9.21 -24.32
N TYR A 146 -1.22 8.67 -24.56
CA TYR A 146 -2.00 8.94 -25.80
C TYR A 146 -2.78 10.25 -25.65
N VAL A 147 -2.40 11.30 -26.39
CA VAL A 147 -3.11 12.59 -26.35
C VAL A 147 -3.72 12.87 -27.72
N ALA A 148 -5.04 13.09 -27.72
CA ALA A 148 -5.81 13.55 -28.87
C ALA A 148 -6.10 15.04 -28.74
N SER A 149 -6.15 15.71 -29.88
CA SER A 149 -6.52 17.11 -30.07
C SER A 149 -7.16 17.24 -31.45
N ASP A 150 -7.85 18.35 -31.71
CA ASP A 150 -8.62 18.58 -32.96
C ASP A 150 -7.80 18.32 -34.24
N ASP A 151 -6.48 18.57 -34.22
CA ASP A 151 -5.59 18.43 -35.38
C ASP A 151 -4.72 17.15 -35.39
N ARG A 152 -4.54 16.46 -34.26
CA ARG A 152 -3.58 15.33 -34.17
C ARG A 152 -3.78 14.40 -32.97
N ILE A 153 -3.31 13.17 -33.15
CA ILE A 153 -3.12 12.15 -32.11
C ILE A 153 -1.62 11.85 -31.99
N ARG A 154 -1.11 11.67 -30.77
CA ARG A 154 0.26 11.18 -30.51
C ARG A 154 0.25 10.04 -29.50
N GLN A 155 0.91 8.93 -29.84
CA GLN A 155 1.25 7.83 -28.92
C GLN A 155 2.63 8.10 -28.33
N ILE A 156 2.76 8.22 -27.01
CA ILE A 156 4.07 8.24 -26.35
C ILE A 156 3.97 7.38 -25.06
N GLU A 157 4.96 6.50 -24.85
CA GLU A 157 5.00 5.23 -24.06
C GLU A 157 5.13 5.37 -22.52
N LEU A 158 4.30 4.66 -21.73
CA LEU A 158 4.14 4.87 -20.26
C LEU A 158 5.38 4.54 -19.40
N VAL A 159 6.21 3.56 -19.80
CA VAL A 159 7.29 3.02 -18.96
C VAL A 159 8.65 3.44 -19.53
N MET A 160 9.22 4.52 -18.98
CA MET A 160 10.48 5.13 -19.49
C MET A 160 11.67 5.00 -18.54
N CYS A 161 11.62 4.03 -17.62
CA CYS A 161 12.55 3.84 -16.49
C CYS A 161 14.02 4.13 -16.81
N ASN A 162 14.64 3.35 -17.71
CA ASN A 162 16.07 3.50 -18.08
C ASN A 162 16.39 4.86 -18.72
N ARG A 163 15.44 5.40 -19.48
CA ARG A 163 15.63 6.67 -20.20
C ARG A 163 15.44 7.89 -19.30
N ARG A 164 14.65 7.77 -18.23
CA ARG A 164 14.21 8.90 -17.39
C ARG A 164 14.92 8.97 -16.05
N TYR A 165 15.37 7.84 -15.52
CA TYR A 165 15.99 7.74 -14.20
C TYR A 165 17.37 7.07 -14.32
N ASP A 166 18.41 7.88 -14.15
CA ASP A 166 19.83 7.50 -14.15
C ASP A 166 20.35 7.14 -12.75
N ASN A 167 19.48 7.16 -11.73
CA ASN A 167 19.83 6.93 -10.33
C ASN A 167 18.74 6.15 -9.60
N CYS A 168 19.16 5.35 -8.62
CA CYS A 168 18.28 4.50 -7.81
C CYS A 168 17.15 5.29 -7.13
N LEU A 169 17.45 6.43 -6.50
CA LEU A 169 16.48 7.21 -5.73
C LEU A 169 15.26 7.61 -6.56
N ARG A 170 15.46 8.17 -7.77
CA ARG A 170 14.33 8.52 -8.64
C ARG A 170 13.64 7.30 -9.24
N CYS A 171 14.41 6.24 -9.52
CA CYS A 171 13.89 5.01 -10.10
C CYS A 171 12.86 4.33 -9.18
N VAL A 172 13.19 4.12 -7.91
CA VAL A 172 12.34 3.36 -6.95
C VAL A 172 11.10 4.13 -6.46
N HIS A 173 10.99 5.42 -6.75
CA HIS A 173 9.79 6.21 -6.46
C HIS A 173 8.72 6.11 -7.55
N ASP A 174 9.08 5.70 -8.77
CA ASP A 174 8.12 5.50 -9.86
C ASP A 174 7.63 4.05 -9.84
N PRO A 175 6.33 3.76 -9.56
CA PRO A 175 5.86 2.40 -9.32
C PRO A 175 6.02 1.46 -10.53
N TYR A 176 6.15 2.00 -11.76
CA TYR A 176 6.44 1.18 -12.94
C TYR A 176 7.91 0.76 -13.07
N CYS A 177 8.79 1.16 -12.15
CA CYS A 177 10.24 1.08 -12.29
C CYS A 177 10.93 0.40 -11.12
N GLY A 178 11.99 -0.35 -11.42
CA GLY A 178 12.87 -1.00 -10.44
C GLY A 178 14.33 -0.72 -10.76
N TRP A 179 15.16 -0.50 -9.73
CA TRP A 179 16.59 -0.31 -9.92
C TRP A 179 17.33 -1.66 -9.93
N ASP A 180 17.92 -2.00 -11.06
CA ASP A 180 18.82 -3.14 -11.16
C ASP A 180 20.23 -2.70 -10.71
N LYS A 181 20.69 -3.30 -9.62
CA LYS A 181 21.98 -3.02 -8.99
C LYS A 181 23.16 -3.56 -9.81
N ASP A 182 23.00 -4.68 -10.50
CA ASP A 182 24.09 -5.39 -11.18
C ASP A 182 24.40 -4.75 -12.53
N SER A 183 23.37 -4.32 -13.27
CA SER A 183 23.57 -3.46 -14.44
C SER A 183 23.72 -1.97 -14.10
N ASN A 184 23.43 -1.57 -12.86
CA ASN A 184 23.38 -0.17 -12.42
C ASN A 184 22.49 0.70 -13.34
N THR A 185 21.30 0.19 -13.69
CA THR A 185 20.32 0.88 -14.53
C THR A 185 18.91 0.77 -13.97
N CYS A 186 18.08 1.76 -14.26
CA CYS A 186 16.65 1.69 -13.97
C CYS A 186 15.94 0.87 -15.05
N LYS A 187 15.13 -0.11 -14.68
CA LYS A 187 14.37 -0.98 -15.59
C LYS A 187 12.88 -0.91 -15.26
N ALA A 188 12.04 -1.48 -16.12
CA ALA A 188 10.64 -1.70 -15.78
C ALA A 188 10.57 -2.60 -14.53
N TYR A 189 9.62 -2.34 -13.63
CA TYR A 189 9.39 -3.20 -12.48
C TYR A 189 8.69 -4.49 -12.94
N GLU A 190 9.35 -5.63 -12.72
CA GLU A 190 8.79 -6.95 -12.97
C GLU A 190 8.40 -7.59 -11.62
N PRO A 191 7.10 -7.80 -11.34
CA PRO A 191 6.67 -8.47 -10.12
C PRO A 191 7.22 -9.90 -10.08
N GLY A 192 7.95 -10.24 -9.01
CA GLY A 192 8.72 -11.49 -8.92
C GLY A 192 10.20 -11.37 -9.28
N GLY A 193 10.74 -10.15 -9.40
CA GLY A 193 12.18 -9.89 -9.53
C GLY A 193 13.02 -10.67 -8.52
N ASP A 194 14.18 -11.17 -8.99
CA ASP A 194 14.99 -12.26 -8.44
C ASP A 194 14.63 -12.74 -7.04
N LYS A 195 13.83 -13.82 -7.01
CA LYS A 195 13.59 -14.68 -5.84
C LYS A 195 14.86 -15.10 -5.10
N TYR A 196 15.99 -15.10 -5.82
CA TYR A 196 17.29 -15.59 -5.42
C TYR A 196 18.35 -14.48 -5.53
N ILE A 197 18.43 -13.62 -4.52
CA ILE A 197 19.38 -12.49 -4.50
C ILE A 197 20.76 -12.98 -4.04
N SER A 198 21.80 -12.73 -4.83
CA SER A 198 23.19 -12.99 -4.42
C SER A 198 23.75 -11.84 -3.58
N THR A 199 24.43 -12.15 -2.48
CA THR A 199 25.09 -11.14 -1.63
C THR A 199 26.50 -10.84 -2.11
N SER A 200 27.06 -9.70 -1.70
CA SER A 200 28.47 -9.35 -1.93
C SER A 200 29.47 -10.32 -1.30
N GLU A 201 29.02 -11.21 -0.41
CA GLU A 201 29.81 -12.26 0.23
C GLU A 201 29.56 -13.64 -0.41
N SER A 202 28.96 -13.68 -1.61
CA SER A 202 28.55 -14.92 -2.32
C SER A 202 27.52 -15.78 -1.56
N GLY A 203 26.73 -15.16 -0.69
CA GLY A 203 25.56 -15.79 -0.07
C GLY A 203 24.34 -15.75 -0.99
N LEU A 204 23.33 -16.55 -0.66
CA LEU A 204 22.03 -16.59 -1.35
C LEU A 204 20.92 -16.19 -0.38
N VAL A 205 20.12 -15.19 -0.75
CA VAL A 205 18.89 -14.80 -0.05
C VAL A 205 17.70 -15.28 -0.89
N VAL A 206 16.90 -16.18 -0.32
CA VAL A 206 15.62 -16.59 -0.91
C VAL A 206 14.52 -15.68 -0.37
N VAL A 207 13.86 -14.91 -1.24
CA VAL A 207 12.85 -13.92 -0.84
C VAL A 207 11.44 -14.47 -1.07
N ALA A 208 10.52 -14.20 -0.14
CA ALA A 208 9.18 -14.80 -0.08
C ALA A 208 9.17 -16.33 -0.28
N VAL A 209 9.83 -17.02 0.64
CA VAL A 209 9.87 -18.48 0.73
C VAL A 209 8.45 -19.05 0.82
N ALA A 210 8.03 -19.78 -0.21
CA ALA A 210 6.78 -20.53 -0.29
C ALA A 210 7.04 -22.04 -0.20
N GLU A 211 6.01 -22.87 -0.07
CA GLU A 211 6.18 -24.34 0.00
C GLU A 211 6.94 -24.93 -1.21
N SER A 212 6.82 -24.30 -2.39
CA SER A 212 7.55 -24.66 -3.60
C SER A 212 9.07 -24.42 -3.54
N ASP A 213 9.56 -23.68 -2.55
CA ASP A 213 10.99 -23.45 -2.30
C ASP A 213 11.60 -24.45 -1.32
N ALA A 214 10.78 -25.29 -0.68
CA ALA A 214 11.25 -26.33 0.21
C ALA A 214 12.11 -27.34 -0.57
N GLY A 215 13.35 -27.54 -0.14
CA GLY A 215 14.31 -28.34 -0.89
C GLY A 215 15.75 -28.15 -0.47
N ARG A 216 16.64 -28.80 -1.22
CA ARG A 216 18.08 -28.80 -0.98
C ARG A 216 18.78 -27.74 -1.84
N TYR A 217 19.49 -26.83 -1.19
CA TYR A 217 20.31 -25.78 -1.79
C TYR A 217 21.78 -26.12 -1.61
N ASP A 218 22.50 -26.35 -2.71
CA ASP A 218 23.92 -26.69 -2.72
C ASP A 218 24.76 -25.50 -3.20
N CYS A 219 25.63 -24.98 -2.36
CA CYS A 219 26.61 -23.95 -2.73
C CYS A 219 27.87 -24.60 -3.28
N GLN A 220 28.26 -24.24 -4.50
CA GLN A 220 29.44 -24.78 -5.17
C GLN A 220 30.37 -23.66 -5.63
N LEU A 221 31.68 -23.86 -5.46
CA LEU A 221 32.71 -22.94 -5.93
C LEU A 221 33.80 -23.73 -6.67
N GLY A 222 34.08 -23.36 -7.92
CA GLY A 222 35.08 -24.05 -8.75
C GLY A 222 34.78 -25.53 -9.02
N GLY A 223 33.50 -25.94 -8.94
CA GLY A 223 33.09 -27.35 -9.10
C GLY A 223 33.19 -28.20 -7.82
N ALA A 224 33.64 -27.63 -6.70
CA ALA A 224 33.60 -28.27 -5.39
C ALA A 224 32.36 -27.82 -4.59
N LEU A 225 31.67 -28.77 -3.95
CA LEU A 225 30.57 -28.49 -3.01
C LEU A 225 31.15 -27.89 -1.72
N LEU A 226 30.75 -26.66 -1.38
CA LEU A 226 31.17 -25.97 -0.15
C LEU A 226 30.23 -26.28 1.02
N CYS A 227 28.92 -26.16 0.79
CA CYS A 227 27.91 -26.41 1.81
C CYS A 227 26.54 -26.75 1.20
N THR A 228 25.69 -27.38 2.02
CA THR A 228 24.33 -27.79 1.68
C THR A 228 23.38 -27.25 2.76
N PHE A 229 22.28 -26.63 2.35
CA PHE A 229 21.18 -26.22 3.22
C PHE A 229 19.89 -26.93 2.78
N ASN A 230 19.11 -27.45 3.73
CA ASN A 230 17.75 -27.92 3.45
C ASN A 230 16.76 -26.87 3.97
N LEU A 231 16.06 -26.22 3.06
CA LEU A 231 14.98 -25.31 3.38
C LEU A 231 13.70 -26.11 3.59
N THR A 232 13.06 -25.93 4.74
CA THR A 232 11.75 -26.53 5.07
C THR A 232 10.78 -25.42 5.41
N VAL A 233 9.60 -25.44 4.79
CA VAL A 233 8.61 -24.36 4.91
C VAL A 233 7.40 -24.88 5.66
N ASP A 234 7.08 -24.29 6.81
CA ASP A 234 5.99 -24.71 7.69
C ASP A 234 4.78 -23.76 7.54
N ALA A 235 4.09 -23.84 6.40
CA ALA A 235 2.93 -23.00 6.12
C ALA A 235 1.74 -23.28 7.06
N HIS A 236 1.66 -24.49 7.62
CA HIS A 236 0.57 -24.91 8.50
C HIS A 236 0.55 -24.21 9.87
N ARG A 237 1.60 -23.46 10.25
CA ARG A 237 1.59 -22.60 11.46
C ARG A 237 1.10 -21.18 11.23
N CYS A 238 1.05 -20.71 9.99
CA CYS A 238 0.83 -19.29 9.68
C CYS A 238 -0.61 -18.95 9.23
N ALA A 239 -1.46 -19.95 9.00
CA ALA A 239 -2.88 -19.74 8.70
C ALA A 239 -3.72 -19.63 10.00
N PRO A 240 -4.62 -18.63 10.13
CA PRO A 240 -5.53 -18.55 11.27
C PRO A 240 -6.48 -19.75 11.30
N PRO A 241 -6.72 -20.40 12.45
CA PRO A 241 -7.58 -21.58 12.52
C PRO A 241 -9.01 -21.29 12.04
N GLY A 242 -9.54 -22.15 11.16
CA GLY A 242 -10.87 -21.95 10.56
C GLY A 242 -12.05 -22.37 11.45
N LYS A 243 -11.81 -22.99 12.62
CA LYS A 243 -12.86 -23.51 13.51
C LYS A 243 -12.49 -23.29 14.98
N ASN A 244 -13.51 -23.06 15.82
CA ASN A 244 -13.33 -22.74 17.24
C ASN A 244 -12.61 -23.85 18.05
N ALA A 245 -12.79 -25.12 17.66
CA ALA A 245 -12.09 -26.25 18.28
C ALA A 245 -10.58 -26.23 18.01
N ASP A 246 -10.17 -25.74 16.85
CA ASP A 246 -8.75 -25.67 16.46
C ASP A 246 -8.03 -24.55 17.23
N TYR A 247 -8.70 -23.42 17.53
CA TYR A 247 -8.19 -22.41 18.46
C TYR A 247 -7.91 -22.97 19.85
N HIS A 248 -8.83 -23.78 20.42
CA HIS A 248 -8.60 -24.40 21.72
C HIS A 248 -7.40 -25.36 21.72
N LYS A 249 -7.18 -26.09 20.62
CA LYS A 249 -6.00 -26.94 20.46
C LYS A 249 -4.71 -26.12 20.38
N VAL A 250 -4.66 -25.10 19.51
CA VAL A 250 -3.51 -24.19 19.37
C VAL A 250 -3.18 -23.50 20.70
N TYR A 251 -4.20 -23.06 21.45
CA TYR A 251 -4.01 -22.47 22.79
C TYR A 251 -3.47 -23.47 23.82
N SER A 252 -3.91 -24.73 23.77
CA SER A 252 -3.37 -25.82 24.62
C SER A 252 -1.90 -26.12 24.28
N ASP A 253 -1.57 -26.23 23.00
CA ASP A 253 -0.21 -26.52 22.52
C ASP A 253 0.74 -25.36 22.88
N TRP A 254 0.30 -24.10 22.72
CA TRP A 254 1.04 -22.92 23.16
C TRP A 254 1.23 -22.88 24.68
N CYS A 255 0.19 -23.20 25.46
CA CYS A 255 0.31 -23.33 26.92
C CYS A 255 1.35 -24.39 27.32
N HIS A 256 1.40 -25.53 26.61
CA HIS A 256 2.35 -26.60 26.87
C HIS A 256 3.80 -26.18 26.55
N GLU A 257 4.04 -25.55 25.39
CA GLU A 257 5.37 -25.00 25.06
C GLU A 257 5.78 -23.87 26.02
N PHE A 258 4.86 -23.01 26.45
CA PHE A 258 5.15 -21.97 27.43
C PHE A 258 5.52 -22.54 28.81
N GLN A 259 4.95 -23.68 29.21
CA GLN A 259 5.38 -24.39 30.41
C GLN A 259 6.78 -25.03 30.25
N LYS A 260 7.10 -25.60 29.08
CA LYS A 260 8.47 -26.05 28.78
C LYS A 260 9.47 -24.90 28.85
N TYR A 261 9.14 -23.75 28.25
CA TYR A 261 9.96 -22.53 28.30
C TYR A 261 10.18 -22.08 29.75
N LYS A 262 9.13 -22.00 30.58
CA LYS A 262 9.25 -21.69 32.02
C LYS A 262 10.15 -22.68 32.77
N HIS A 263 10.09 -23.97 32.42
CA HIS A 263 10.95 -24.98 33.04
C HIS A 263 12.41 -24.86 32.58
N ALA A 264 12.64 -24.58 31.30
CA ALA A 264 13.96 -24.30 30.74
C ALA A 264 14.58 -23.04 31.37
N MET A 265 13.81 -21.94 31.49
CA MET A 265 14.25 -20.71 32.17
C MET A 265 14.63 -20.97 33.64
N LYS A 266 13.78 -21.63 34.42
CA LYS A 266 14.13 -21.99 35.82
C LYS A 266 15.36 -22.91 35.92
N THR A 267 15.60 -23.75 34.91
CA THR A 267 16.79 -24.59 34.85
C THR A 267 18.03 -23.78 34.49
N TRP A 268 17.89 -22.79 33.60
CA TRP A 268 18.93 -21.84 33.24
C TRP A 268 19.28 -20.90 34.39
N GLU A 269 18.31 -20.32 35.08
CA GLU A 269 18.49 -19.49 36.29
C GLU A 269 19.27 -20.25 37.38
N LYS A 270 18.92 -21.51 37.63
CA LYS A 270 19.66 -22.38 38.57
C LYS A 270 21.11 -22.62 38.13
N LYS A 271 21.36 -22.86 36.84
CA LYS A 271 22.72 -23.02 36.29
C LYS A 271 23.51 -21.72 36.37
N GLN A 272 22.88 -20.58 36.08
CA GLN A 272 23.49 -19.26 36.20
C GLN A 272 23.90 -18.97 37.66
N ALA A 273 23.03 -19.24 38.63
CA ALA A 273 23.34 -19.09 40.05
C ALA A 273 24.52 -19.99 40.49
N GLN A 274 24.64 -21.21 39.95
CA GLN A 274 25.78 -22.11 40.18
C GLN A 274 27.09 -21.61 39.52
N CYS A 275 27.00 -20.94 38.37
CA CYS A 275 28.14 -20.24 37.77
C CYS A 275 28.58 -19.05 38.64
N SER A 276 27.63 -18.26 39.17
CA SER A 276 27.93 -17.12 40.05
C SER A 276 28.52 -17.55 41.39
N SER A 277 28.07 -18.67 42.00
CA SER A 277 28.65 -19.13 43.26
C SER A 277 30.07 -19.68 43.11
N ARG A 278 30.44 -20.18 41.92
CA ARG A 278 31.79 -20.66 41.61
C ARG A 278 32.86 -19.57 41.47
N GLN A 279 32.49 -18.28 41.45
CA GLN A 279 33.47 -17.19 41.45
C GLN A 279 33.96 -16.80 42.86
N ASN A 280 33.30 -17.27 43.93
CA ASN A 280 33.66 -16.92 45.31
C ASN A 280 34.49 -17.97 46.05
N ASP A 281 34.74 -19.14 45.43
CA ASP A 281 35.59 -20.17 46.01
C ASP A 281 36.77 -20.50 45.07
N THR A 282 37.93 -20.69 45.68
CA THR A 282 39.22 -21.02 45.04
C THR A 282 39.81 -19.98 44.07
N SER A 283 40.61 -19.10 44.65
CA SER A 283 41.93 -18.82 44.09
C SER A 283 42.64 -20.14 43.72
N LEU A 284 42.95 -20.37 42.43
CA LEU A 284 44.12 -21.09 41.90
C LEU A 284 44.03 -21.27 40.37
N LEU A 285 44.97 -20.62 39.67
CA LEU A 285 45.59 -21.04 38.40
C LEU A 285 44.72 -21.44 37.17
N ASN A 286 44.73 -20.52 36.21
CA ASN A 286 44.98 -20.73 34.77
C ASN A 286 43.92 -21.37 33.84
N GLN A 287 43.81 -20.74 32.67
CA GLN A 287 43.33 -21.27 31.39
C GLN A 287 41.89 -21.82 31.32
N ASN A 288 40.96 -20.99 30.83
CA ASN A 288 39.99 -21.33 29.77
C ASN A 288 39.12 -20.09 29.43
N SER A 289 39.49 -19.34 28.40
CA SER A 289 38.64 -18.28 27.83
C SER A 289 37.56 -18.90 26.93
N HIS A 290 36.28 -18.63 27.20
CA HIS A 290 35.18 -19.17 26.39
C HIS A 290 34.87 -18.20 25.22
N PRO A 291 34.54 -18.66 23.99
CA PRO A 291 34.53 -17.78 22.81
C PRO A 291 33.45 -16.68 22.75
N ASN A 292 32.60 -16.55 23.78
CA ASN A 292 31.42 -15.67 23.79
C ASN A 292 31.45 -14.59 24.89
N ASP A 293 32.62 -14.30 25.47
CA ASP A 293 32.76 -13.18 26.41
C ASP A 293 32.63 -11.83 25.68
N ILE A 294 31.54 -11.11 25.95
CA ILE A 294 31.26 -9.80 25.36
C ILE A 294 32.10 -8.74 26.07
N PHE A 295 33.12 -8.24 25.37
CA PHE A 295 33.92 -7.09 25.83
C PHE A 295 33.05 -5.81 25.84
N ARG A 296 32.84 -5.24 27.04
CA ARG A 296 32.44 -3.84 27.17
C ARG A 296 33.68 -2.96 27.22
N ASN A 297 33.99 -2.30 26.11
CA ASN A 297 34.87 -1.13 26.14
C ASN A 297 34.12 0.01 26.87
N SER A 298 34.57 0.39 28.07
CA SER A 298 34.25 1.71 28.62
C SER A 298 35.19 2.73 28.00
N ILE A 299 34.61 3.78 27.43
CA ILE A 299 35.32 4.99 27.04
C ILE A 299 35.53 5.83 28.31
N ASP A 300 36.78 6.15 28.60
CA ASP A 300 37.26 7.35 29.31
C ASP A 300 38.68 7.64 28.77
#